data_AF-A0A958ENF3-F1
#
_entry.id   AF-A0A958ENF3-F1
#
_cell.length_a   1.000
_cell.length_b   1.000
_cell.length_c   1.000
_cell.angle_alpha   90.00
_cell.angle_beta   90.00
_cell.angle_gamma   90.00
#
_symmetry.space_group_name_H-M   'P 1'
#
loop_
_entity.id
_entity.type
_entity.pdbx_description
1 polymer ?
#
loop_
_entity_poly.entity_id
_entity_poly.type
_entity_poly.pdbx_seq_one_letter_code
_entity_poly.pdbx_strand_id
1 'polypeptide(L)'
;MSNLQALHDFYLTTRPNSGKVQYASKFLIRLCKYFNLDTPEDITIQYFEELPAAIDSYYQNDFHKAIQDKSILAEMIGRHGPTEGWEKTLEKLLNDPDENLRQFSFQSLEYVAPNNPELILGYIARYKDSDDMIMTVVAARIMSKMYTPENREMLEEVIQKWAKDGSDEFLKELKKNIQKCIRRNEQFTKDPGHQKYYDKLADLVEQ
;
A
#
# COMPACT_ATOMS: atom_id res chain seq x y z
N MET A 1 -0.99 -4.58 -17.25
CA MET A 1 -0.55 -3.21 -17.50
C MET A 1 0.84 -3.30 -18.08
N SER A 2 1.00 -3.09 -19.38
CA SER A 2 2.20 -3.51 -20.11
C SER A 2 3.35 -2.51 -20.08
N ASN A 3 3.09 -1.25 -19.71
CA ASN A 3 4.08 -0.18 -19.68
C ASN A 3 3.76 0.89 -18.64
N LEU A 4 4.70 1.81 -18.45
CA LEU A 4 4.61 2.89 -17.46
C LEU A 4 3.51 3.91 -17.80
N GLN A 5 3.27 4.19 -19.09
CA GLN A 5 2.19 5.10 -19.50
C GLN A 5 0.83 4.56 -19.06
N ALA A 6 0.56 3.27 -19.27
CA ALA A 6 -0.70 2.65 -18.86
C ALA A 6 -0.91 2.74 -17.34
N LEU A 7 0.15 2.61 -16.54
CA LEU A 7 0.09 2.82 -15.09
C LEU A 7 -0.25 4.27 -14.74
N HIS A 8 0.35 5.23 -15.44
CA HIS A 8 0.02 6.64 -15.27
C HIS A 8 -1.43 6.94 -15.67
N ASP A 9 -1.91 6.44 -16.79
CA ASP A 9 -3.29 6.67 -17.25
C ASP A 9 -4.32 6.07 -16.28
N PHE A 10 -4.04 4.86 -15.78
CA PHE A 10 -4.83 4.29 -14.69
C PHE A 10 -4.79 5.19 -13.46
N TYR A 11 -3.60 5.66 -13.05
CA TYR A 11 -3.45 6.55 -11.91
C TYR A 11 -4.34 7.80 -12.03
N LEU A 12 -4.45 8.41 -13.21
CA LEU A 12 -5.35 9.55 -13.44
C LEU A 12 -6.82 9.21 -13.20
N THR A 13 -7.26 7.99 -13.51
CA THR A 13 -8.65 7.54 -13.30
C THR A 13 -9.02 7.47 -11.82
N THR A 14 -8.03 7.34 -10.93
CA THR A 14 -8.19 7.30 -9.47
C THR A 14 -8.33 8.69 -8.83
N ARG A 15 -8.41 9.74 -9.66
CA ARG A 15 -8.59 11.15 -9.27
C ARG A 15 -7.60 11.64 -8.21
N PRO A 16 -6.28 11.49 -8.43
CA PRO A 16 -5.27 12.13 -7.59
C PRO A 16 -5.38 13.65 -7.69
N ASN A 17 -4.85 14.37 -6.69
CA ASN A 17 -4.85 15.83 -6.73
C ASN A 17 -3.90 16.36 -7.82
N SER A 18 -4.10 17.61 -8.23
CA SER A 18 -3.35 18.24 -9.33
C SER A 18 -1.83 18.26 -9.11
N GLY A 19 -1.38 18.45 -7.87
CA GLY A 19 0.05 18.39 -7.52
C GLY A 19 0.63 17.01 -7.78
N LYS A 20 -0.07 15.95 -7.36
CA LYS A 20 0.35 14.57 -7.59
C LYS A 20 0.35 14.20 -9.08
N VAL A 21 -0.64 14.65 -9.84
CA VAL A 21 -0.65 14.50 -11.31
C VAL A 21 0.61 15.14 -11.91
N GLN A 22 0.92 16.38 -11.52
CA GLN A 22 2.11 17.06 -12.03
C GLN A 22 3.40 16.31 -11.68
N TYR A 23 3.52 15.79 -10.46
CA TYR A 23 4.68 14.99 -10.06
C TYR A 23 4.79 13.69 -10.83
N ALA A 24 3.68 12.96 -11.04
CA ALA A 24 3.64 11.74 -11.83
C ALA A 24 4.06 11.99 -13.29
N SER A 25 3.54 13.03 -13.94
CA SER A 25 3.95 13.34 -15.32
C SER A 25 5.43 13.74 -15.42
N LYS A 26 5.97 14.49 -14.45
CA LYS A 26 7.41 14.81 -14.39
C LYS A 26 8.27 13.57 -14.16
N PHE A 27 7.81 12.66 -13.31
CA PHE A 27 8.46 11.38 -13.04
C PHE A 27 8.60 10.54 -14.33
N LEU A 28 7.54 10.42 -15.14
CA LEU A 28 7.59 9.74 -16.45
C LEU A 28 8.68 10.30 -17.37
N ILE A 29 8.73 11.64 -17.51
CA ILE A 29 9.72 12.32 -18.36
C ILE A 29 11.15 12.04 -17.88
N ARG A 30 11.37 11.99 -16.57
CA ARG A 30 12.71 11.72 -16.00
C ARG A 30 13.18 10.31 -16.28
N LEU A 31 12.29 9.32 -16.17
CA LEU A 31 12.64 7.95 -16.50
C LEU A 31 12.92 7.76 -18.00
N CYS A 32 12.15 8.39 -18.88
CA CYS A 32 12.43 8.36 -20.33
C CYS A 32 13.84 8.91 -20.62
N LYS A 33 14.21 10.03 -19.99
CA LYS A 33 15.56 10.59 -20.11
C LYS A 33 16.64 9.67 -19.57
N TYR A 34 16.38 9.00 -18.43
CA TYR A 34 17.34 8.08 -17.82
C TYR A 34 17.62 6.87 -18.73
N PHE A 35 16.56 6.24 -19.26
CA PHE A 35 16.68 5.07 -20.13
C PHE A 35 16.99 5.41 -21.59
N ASN A 36 17.09 6.70 -21.94
CA ASN A 36 17.24 7.16 -23.32
C ASN A 36 16.13 6.61 -24.24
N LEU A 37 14.88 6.76 -23.80
CA LEU A 37 13.66 6.34 -24.50
C LEU A 37 12.85 7.57 -24.90
N ASP A 38 12.09 7.44 -25.99
CA ASP A 38 11.31 8.55 -26.54
C ASP A 38 10.00 8.75 -25.75
N THR A 39 9.34 7.66 -25.33
CA THR A 39 8.05 7.75 -24.64
C THR A 39 7.92 6.80 -23.44
N PRO A 40 7.00 7.08 -22.49
CA PRO A 40 6.77 6.19 -21.35
C PRO A 40 6.14 4.84 -21.71
N GLU A 41 5.57 4.71 -22.91
CA GLU A 41 5.12 3.42 -23.47
C GLU A 41 6.27 2.45 -23.72
N ASP A 42 7.48 2.97 -23.97
CA ASP A 42 8.69 2.17 -24.20
C ASP A 42 9.24 1.56 -22.89
N ILE A 43 8.87 2.12 -21.74
CA ILE A 43 9.19 1.58 -20.42
C ILE A 43 8.21 0.43 -20.13
N THR A 44 8.52 -0.73 -20.71
CA THR A 44 7.75 -1.97 -20.56
C THR A 44 8.13 -2.75 -19.30
N ILE A 45 7.43 -3.87 -19.06
CA ILE A 45 7.64 -4.76 -17.90
C ILE A 45 9.10 -5.15 -17.63
N GLN A 46 9.95 -5.20 -18.66
CA GLN A 46 11.38 -5.53 -18.52
C GLN A 46 12.14 -4.49 -17.67
N TYR A 47 11.66 -3.23 -17.65
CA TYR A 47 12.27 -2.14 -16.89
C TYR A 47 11.70 -1.99 -15.47
N PHE A 48 10.53 -2.57 -15.17
CA PHE A 48 9.78 -2.26 -13.94
C PHE A 48 10.59 -2.52 -12.68
N GLU A 49 11.30 -3.65 -12.65
CA GLU A 49 12.14 -4.03 -11.52
C GLU A 49 13.34 -3.08 -11.35
N GLU A 50 13.80 -2.40 -12.40
CA GLU A 50 14.93 -1.48 -12.36
C GLU A 50 14.53 -0.05 -11.98
N LEU A 51 13.25 0.29 -12.04
CA LEU A 51 12.77 1.66 -11.83
C LEU A 51 13.26 2.29 -10.52
N PRO A 52 13.22 1.63 -9.34
CA PRO A 52 13.71 2.25 -8.11
C PRO A 52 15.19 2.63 -8.18
N ALA A 53 16.03 1.77 -8.76
CA ALA A 53 17.46 2.02 -8.94
C ALA A 53 17.74 3.08 -10.02
N ALA A 54 16.92 3.11 -11.08
CA ALA A 54 16.95 4.15 -12.10
C ALA A 54 16.64 5.54 -11.51
N ILE A 55 15.65 5.61 -10.61
CA ILE A 55 15.31 6.85 -9.90
C ILE A 55 16.50 7.31 -9.04
N ASP A 56 17.11 6.42 -8.25
CA ASP A 56 18.29 6.75 -7.45
C ASP A 56 19.43 7.28 -8.32
N SER A 57 19.71 6.57 -9.42
CA SER A 57 20.78 6.92 -10.35
C SER A 57 20.53 8.26 -11.05
N TYR A 58 19.27 8.57 -11.38
CA TYR A 58 18.89 9.86 -11.98
C TYR A 58 19.19 11.04 -11.06
N TYR A 59 18.93 10.89 -9.75
CA TYR A 59 19.15 11.96 -8.78
C TYR A 59 20.54 11.98 -8.15
N GLN A 60 21.32 10.91 -8.34
CA GLN A 60 22.68 10.75 -7.82
C GLN A 60 22.74 10.93 -6.29
N ASN A 61 22.89 12.18 -5.84
CA ASN A 61 23.06 12.57 -4.44
C ASN A 61 21.84 13.32 -3.86
N ASP A 62 20.80 13.62 -4.65
CA ASP A 62 19.57 14.25 -4.15
C ASP A 62 18.54 13.18 -3.72
N PHE A 63 18.84 12.55 -2.58
CA PHE A 63 18.00 11.45 -2.08
C PHE A 63 16.57 11.89 -1.81
N HIS A 64 16.34 13.14 -1.39
CA HIS A 64 15.00 13.65 -1.12
C HIS A 64 14.12 13.64 -2.37
N LYS A 65 14.66 14.03 -3.54
CA LYS A 65 13.91 13.94 -4.80
C LYS A 65 13.75 12.51 -5.29
N ALA A 66 14.74 11.65 -5.03
CA ALA A 66 14.60 10.21 -5.32
C ALA A 66 13.45 9.58 -4.53
N ILE A 67 13.40 9.85 -3.21
CA ILE A 67 12.31 9.39 -2.34
C ILE A 67 10.97 9.94 -2.80
N GLN A 68 10.90 11.21 -3.24
CA GLN A 68 9.68 11.78 -3.79
C GLN A 68 9.17 11.02 -5.02
N ASP A 69 10.05 10.72 -5.99
CA ASP A 69 9.65 10.00 -7.20
C ASP A 69 9.32 8.53 -6.93
N LYS A 70 10.08 7.87 -6.05
CA LYS A 70 9.76 6.53 -5.56
C LYS A 70 8.40 6.49 -4.85
N SER A 71 8.07 7.52 -4.08
CA SER A 71 6.74 7.63 -3.44
C SER A 71 5.63 7.74 -4.48
N ILE A 72 5.83 8.50 -5.56
CA ILE A 72 4.84 8.59 -6.65
C ILE A 72 4.67 7.22 -7.32
N LEU A 73 5.77 6.52 -7.62
CA LEU A 73 5.73 5.16 -8.15
C LEU A 73 4.98 4.21 -7.21
N ALA A 74 5.28 4.25 -5.91
CA ALA A 74 4.63 3.43 -4.90
C ALA A 74 3.12 3.73 -4.79
N GLU A 75 2.70 4.98 -4.93
CA GLU A 75 1.28 5.35 -4.93
C GLU A 75 0.57 4.87 -6.19
N MET A 76 1.21 5.02 -7.36
CA MET A 76 0.68 4.52 -8.63
C MET A 76 0.45 3.00 -8.56
N ILE A 77 1.45 2.24 -8.10
CA ILE A 77 1.34 0.80 -7.89
C ILE A 77 0.26 0.49 -6.84
N GLY A 78 0.26 1.16 -5.69
CA GLY A 78 -0.67 0.83 -4.60
C GLY A 78 -2.14 1.11 -4.92
N ARG A 79 -2.42 2.03 -5.85
CA ARG A 79 -3.79 2.25 -6.35
C ARG A 79 -4.20 1.26 -7.43
N HIS A 80 -3.25 0.78 -8.22
CA HIS A 80 -3.49 -0.23 -9.26
C HIS A 80 -3.63 -1.63 -8.66
N GLY A 81 -2.81 -1.92 -7.65
CA GLY A 81 -2.52 -3.27 -7.17
C GLY A 81 -1.11 -3.68 -7.61
N PRO A 82 -0.30 -4.29 -6.72
CA PRO A 82 0.92 -4.97 -7.14
C PRO A 82 0.56 -6.24 -7.90
N THR A 83 0.22 -6.08 -9.17
CA THR A 83 -0.14 -7.16 -10.09
C THR A 83 0.66 -7.00 -11.38
N GLU A 84 0.67 -8.05 -12.21
CA GLU A 84 1.14 -7.98 -13.61
C GLU A 84 2.57 -7.43 -13.78
N GLY A 85 3.48 -7.76 -12.85
CA GLY A 85 4.90 -7.40 -12.90
C GLY A 85 5.31 -6.28 -11.94
N TRP A 86 4.35 -5.60 -11.31
CA TRP A 86 4.64 -4.54 -10.33
C TRP A 86 4.99 -5.07 -8.93
N GLU A 87 4.77 -6.35 -8.66
CA GLU A 87 5.07 -7.01 -7.39
C GLU A 87 6.54 -6.79 -7.00
N LYS A 88 7.47 -7.07 -7.92
CA LYS A 88 8.91 -6.93 -7.65
C LYS A 88 9.33 -5.48 -7.44
N THR A 89 8.72 -4.55 -8.16
CA THR A 89 8.97 -3.12 -7.97
C THR A 89 8.50 -2.67 -6.61
N LEU A 90 7.30 -3.09 -6.18
CA LEU A 90 6.81 -2.81 -4.84
C LEU A 90 7.71 -3.44 -3.77
N GLU A 91 8.16 -4.69 -3.95
CA GLU A 91 9.09 -5.35 -3.03
C GLU A 91 10.38 -4.56 -2.84
N LYS A 92 10.94 -3.98 -3.90
CA LYS A 92 12.11 -3.10 -3.78
C LYS A 92 11.82 -1.84 -2.98
N LEU A 93 10.64 -1.24 -3.16
CA LEU A 93 10.21 -0.07 -2.40
C LEU A 93 9.93 -0.38 -0.92
N LEU A 94 9.39 -1.57 -0.63
CA LEU A 94 9.16 -2.07 0.73
C LEU A 94 10.44 -2.44 1.47
N ASN A 95 11.56 -2.59 0.77
CA ASN A 95 12.89 -2.86 1.33
C ASN A 95 13.85 -1.68 1.17
N ASP A 96 13.36 -0.50 0.80
CA ASP A 96 14.18 0.69 0.64
C ASP A 96 14.82 1.10 1.98
N PRO A 97 16.07 1.60 2.02
CA PRO A 97 16.69 2.06 3.26
C PRO A 97 15.91 3.18 3.96
N ASP A 98 15.17 4.02 3.24
CA ASP A 98 14.36 5.08 3.83
C ASP A 98 13.06 4.50 4.45
N GLU A 99 12.93 4.66 5.76
CA GLU A 99 11.79 4.15 6.54
C GLU A 99 10.46 4.80 6.15
N ASN A 100 10.47 6.10 5.84
CA ASN A 100 9.25 6.80 5.43
C ASN A 100 8.75 6.27 4.09
N LEU A 101 9.67 5.95 3.16
CA LEU A 101 9.32 5.37 1.87
C LEU A 101 8.79 3.94 2.04
N ARG A 102 9.41 3.09 2.87
CA ARG A 102 8.87 1.75 3.16
C ARG A 102 7.45 1.84 3.71
N GLN A 103 7.26 2.69 4.71
CA GLN A 103 5.96 2.94 5.33
C GLN A 103 4.94 3.41 4.29
N PHE A 104 5.28 4.43 3.50
CA PHE A 104 4.39 5.00 2.49
C PHE A 104 4.04 3.99 1.41
N SER A 105 5.01 3.18 0.97
CA SER A 105 4.83 2.16 -0.05
C SER A 105 3.89 1.06 0.39
N PHE A 106 3.94 0.67 1.66
CA PHE A 106 2.96 -0.26 2.20
C PHE A 106 1.59 0.40 2.38
N GLN A 107 1.57 1.63 2.91
CA GLN A 107 0.34 2.37 3.13
C GLN A 107 -0.41 2.68 1.82
N SER A 108 0.27 2.81 0.69
CA SER A 108 -0.39 3.05 -0.60
C SER A 108 -1.30 1.90 -1.02
N LEU A 109 -1.08 0.68 -0.50
CA LEU A 109 -1.97 -0.47 -0.73
C LEU A 109 -3.37 -0.26 -0.14
N GLU A 110 -3.57 0.69 0.79
CA GLU A 110 -4.89 1.05 1.33
C GLU A 110 -5.92 1.38 0.24
N TYR A 111 -5.48 1.88 -0.91
CA TYR A 111 -6.37 2.28 -2.01
C TYR A 111 -7.00 1.09 -2.74
N VAL A 112 -6.26 -0.01 -2.87
CA VAL A 112 -6.71 -1.21 -3.59
C VAL A 112 -7.24 -2.29 -2.67
N ALA A 113 -6.87 -2.26 -1.38
CA ALA A 113 -7.13 -3.31 -0.41
C ALA A 113 -8.61 -3.72 -0.27
N PRO A 114 -9.60 -2.81 -0.21
CA PRO A 114 -11.00 -3.22 -0.09
C PRO A 114 -11.50 -4.06 -1.28
N ASN A 115 -10.93 -3.86 -2.47
CA ASN A 115 -11.35 -4.56 -3.69
C ASN A 115 -10.47 -5.76 -4.02
N ASN A 116 -9.32 -5.92 -3.36
CA ASN A 116 -8.35 -6.99 -3.62
C ASN A 116 -7.79 -7.53 -2.29
N PRO A 117 -8.63 -7.99 -1.36
CA PRO A 117 -8.20 -8.29 -0.01
C PRO A 117 -7.21 -9.47 0.05
N GLU A 118 -7.39 -10.50 -0.77
CA GLU A 118 -6.50 -11.67 -0.80
C GLU A 118 -5.07 -11.29 -1.19
N LEU A 119 -4.92 -10.41 -2.18
CA LEU A 119 -3.62 -9.88 -2.60
C LEU A 119 -2.93 -9.14 -1.44
N ILE A 120 -3.67 -8.31 -0.71
CA ILE A 120 -3.10 -7.47 0.36
C ILE A 120 -2.84 -8.25 1.65
N LEU A 121 -3.60 -9.31 1.93
CA LEU A 121 -3.40 -10.14 3.12
C LEU A 121 -2.02 -10.77 3.20
N GLY A 122 -1.41 -11.13 2.07
CA GLY A 122 -0.03 -11.63 2.04
C GLY A 122 0.98 -10.62 2.58
N TYR A 123 0.80 -9.33 2.27
CA TYR A 123 1.64 -8.25 2.79
C TYR A 123 1.35 -7.97 4.26
N ILE A 124 0.07 -7.97 4.69
CA ILE A 124 -0.30 -7.81 6.11
C ILE A 124 0.30 -8.94 6.95
N ALA A 125 0.22 -10.19 6.48
CA ALA A 125 0.76 -11.35 7.18
C ALA A 125 2.28 -11.26 7.39
N ARG A 126 3.02 -10.61 6.48
CA ARG A 126 4.46 -10.35 6.62
C ARG A 126 4.77 -9.38 7.76
N TYR A 127 3.92 -8.38 7.98
CA TYR A 127 4.21 -7.28 8.90
C TYR A 127 3.46 -7.38 10.24
N LYS A 128 2.53 -8.31 10.41
CA LYS A 128 1.74 -8.42 11.66
C LYS A 128 2.61 -8.69 12.89
N ASP A 129 3.69 -9.45 12.75
CA ASP A 129 4.63 -9.77 13.83
C ASP A 129 6.02 -9.14 13.56
N SER A 130 6.06 -8.03 12.81
CA SER A 130 7.32 -7.37 12.51
C SER A 130 7.88 -6.68 13.77
N ASP A 131 9.20 -6.73 13.91
CA ASP A 131 9.93 -5.89 14.88
C ASP A 131 9.83 -4.39 14.54
N ASP A 132 9.48 -4.06 13.30
CA ASP A 132 9.16 -2.69 12.89
C ASP A 132 7.71 -2.37 13.27
N MET A 133 7.55 -1.77 14.45
CA MET A 133 6.23 -1.41 15.00
C MET A 133 5.45 -0.46 14.07
N ILE A 134 6.12 0.38 13.28
CA ILE A 134 5.44 1.28 12.34
C ILE A 134 4.78 0.45 11.23
N MET A 135 5.48 -0.54 10.70
CA MET A 135 4.92 -1.45 9.69
C MET A 135 3.75 -2.27 10.23
N THR A 136 3.82 -2.73 11.48
CA THR A 136 2.69 -3.39 12.17
C THR A 136 1.46 -2.48 12.28
N VAL A 137 1.67 -1.21 12.64
CA VAL A 137 0.58 -0.22 12.71
C VAL A 137 -0.04 0.05 11.33
N VAL A 138 0.79 0.12 10.28
CA VAL A 138 0.30 0.29 8.89
C VAL A 138 -0.48 -0.94 8.44
N ALA A 139 0.00 -2.15 8.72
CA ALA A 139 -0.71 -3.39 8.43
C ALA A 139 -2.11 -3.42 9.07
N ALA A 140 -2.18 -3.09 10.37
CA ALA A 140 -3.43 -3.04 11.12
C ALA A 140 -4.40 -1.99 10.54
N ARG A 141 -3.87 -0.83 10.13
CA ARG A 141 -4.67 0.22 9.49
C ARG A 141 -5.20 -0.22 8.13
N ILE A 142 -4.40 -0.82 7.27
CA ILE A 142 -4.85 -1.36 5.98
C ILE A 142 -5.95 -2.39 6.21
N MET A 143 -5.75 -3.32 7.13
CA MET A 143 -6.74 -4.35 7.47
C MET A 143 -8.07 -3.76 7.95
N SER A 144 -8.04 -2.69 8.77
CA SER A 144 -9.27 -2.00 9.21
C SER A 144 -10.09 -1.42 8.05
N LYS A 145 -9.42 -0.98 6.98
CA LYS A 145 -10.08 -0.44 5.77
C LYS A 145 -10.61 -1.53 4.85
N MET A 146 -10.04 -2.73 4.92
CA MET A 146 -10.53 -3.89 4.17
C MET A 146 -11.84 -4.43 4.73
N TYR A 147 -12.22 -4.06 5.96
CA TYR A 147 -13.40 -4.57 6.65
C TYR A 147 -14.72 -4.02 6.08
N THR A 148 -15.03 -4.38 4.84
CA THR A 148 -16.29 -4.07 4.18
C THR A 148 -17.29 -5.22 4.37
N PRO A 149 -18.60 -5.03 4.10
CA PRO A 149 -19.57 -6.12 4.13
C PRO A 149 -19.15 -7.32 3.26
N GLU A 150 -18.53 -7.07 2.11
CA GLU A 150 -18.11 -8.08 1.13
C GLU A 150 -16.93 -8.93 1.62
N ASN A 151 -16.01 -8.34 2.39
CA ASN A 151 -14.79 -9.02 2.85
C ASN A 151 -14.91 -9.58 4.27
N ARG A 152 -16.01 -9.28 4.96
CA ARG A 152 -16.16 -9.50 6.41
C ARG A 152 -15.86 -10.92 6.84
N GLU A 153 -16.51 -11.89 6.22
CA GLU A 153 -16.44 -13.30 6.64
C GLU A 153 -15.00 -13.81 6.53
N MET A 154 -14.37 -13.61 5.38
CA MET A 154 -12.97 -13.97 5.16
C MET A 154 -12.02 -13.26 6.14
N LEU A 155 -12.21 -11.97 6.42
CA LEU A 155 -11.37 -11.25 7.37
C LEU A 155 -11.57 -11.76 8.81
N GLU A 156 -12.80 -12.07 9.20
CA GLU A 156 -13.10 -12.67 10.50
C GLU A 156 -12.38 -14.03 10.66
N GLU A 157 -12.37 -14.88 9.62
CA GLU A 157 -11.63 -16.15 9.63
C GLU A 157 -10.12 -15.95 9.81
N VAL A 158 -9.53 -15.02 9.07
CA VAL A 158 -8.09 -14.69 9.17
C VAL A 158 -7.73 -14.21 10.57
N ILE A 159 -8.56 -13.36 11.17
CA ILE A 159 -8.34 -12.81 12.51
C ILE A 159 -8.45 -13.90 13.57
N GLN A 160 -9.45 -14.77 13.47
CA GLN A 160 -9.60 -15.89 14.39
C GLN A 160 -8.39 -16.83 14.31
N LYS A 161 -7.86 -17.05 13.11
CA LYS A 161 -6.62 -17.80 12.92
C LYS A 161 -5.45 -17.09 13.61
N TRP A 162 -5.25 -15.80 13.36
CA TRP A 162 -4.14 -15.05 13.97
C TRP A 162 -4.24 -14.91 15.49
N ALA A 163 -5.45 -14.87 16.05
CA ALA A 163 -5.67 -14.95 17.50
C ALA A 163 -5.17 -16.29 18.05
N LYS A 164 -5.50 -17.41 17.39
CA LYS A 164 -5.01 -18.74 17.79
C LYS A 164 -3.49 -18.89 17.62
N ASP A 165 -2.91 -18.19 16.65
CA ASP A 165 -1.47 -18.18 16.38
C ASP A 165 -0.71 -17.23 17.34
N GLY A 166 -1.38 -16.54 18.28
CA GLY A 166 -0.75 -15.67 19.29
C GLY A 166 -0.35 -14.28 18.79
N SER A 167 -1.06 -13.73 17.80
CA SER A 167 -0.76 -12.41 17.21
C SER A 167 -1.37 -11.24 18.02
N ASP A 168 -1.31 -11.32 19.35
CA ASP A 168 -2.12 -10.46 20.24
C ASP A 168 -1.80 -8.97 20.10
N GLU A 169 -0.52 -8.62 19.94
CA GLU A 169 -0.11 -7.22 19.75
C GLU A 169 -0.66 -6.62 18.45
N PHE A 170 -0.66 -7.40 17.37
CA PHE A 170 -1.27 -6.98 16.12
C PHE A 170 -2.79 -6.77 16.28
N LEU A 171 -3.48 -7.68 16.98
CA LEU A 171 -4.91 -7.57 17.22
C LEU A 171 -5.27 -6.37 18.10
N LYS A 172 -4.42 -6.02 19.08
CA LYS A 172 -4.53 -4.78 19.86
C LYS A 172 -4.42 -3.54 18.96
N GLU A 173 -3.45 -3.52 18.05
CA GLU A 173 -3.29 -2.41 17.09
C GLU A 173 -4.43 -2.33 16.08
N LEU A 174 -4.96 -3.46 15.63
CA LEU A 174 -6.13 -3.53 14.76
C LEU A 174 -7.36 -2.94 15.46
N LYS A 175 -7.65 -3.36 16.70
CA LYS A 175 -8.73 -2.81 17.54
C LYS A 175 -8.59 -1.30 17.71
N LYS A 176 -7.39 -0.81 18.04
CA LYS A 176 -7.10 0.64 18.15
C LYS A 176 -7.38 1.38 16.84
N ASN A 177 -6.98 0.84 15.70
CA ASN A 177 -7.20 1.48 14.39
C ASN A 177 -8.69 1.53 14.03
N ILE A 178 -9.43 0.45 14.22
CA ILE A 178 -10.90 0.43 13.99
C ILE A 178 -11.59 1.47 14.87
N GLN A 179 -11.21 1.56 16.15
CA GLN A 179 -11.75 2.58 17.05
C GLN A 179 -11.48 4.00 16.54
N LYS A 180 -10.28 4.27 16.00
CA LYS A 180 -9.94 5.57 15.41
C LYS A 180 -10.81 5.86 14.18
N CYS A 181 -11.00 4.88 13.29
CA CYS A 181 -11.83 5.05 12.10
C CYS A 181 -13.29 5.33 12.46
N ILE A 182 -13.85 4.62 13.45
CA ILE A 182 -15.21 4.86 13.98
C ILE A 182 -15.31 6.28 14.55
N ARG A 183 -14.36 6.69 15.41
CA ARG A 183 -14.35 8.05 16.01
C ARG A 183 -14.24 9.17 14.97
N ARG A 184 -13.51 8.92 13.88
CA ARG A 184 -13.34 9.85 12.76
C ARG A 184 -14.54 9.84 11.80
N ASN A 185 -15.51 8.95 12.01
CA ASN A 185 -16.66 8.77 11.13
C ASN A 185 -16.23 8.57 9.67
N GLU A 186 -15.20 7.74 9.46
CA GLU A 186 -14.73 7.40 8.12
C GLU A 186 -15.86 6.71 7.34
N GLN A 187 -15.92 6.92 6.02
CA GLN A 187 -17.09 6.52 5.23
C GLN A 187 -17.44 5.03 5.36
N PHE A 188 -16.42 4.17 5.43
CA PHE A 188 -16.61 2.72 5.54
C PHE A 188 -17.14 2.30 6.92
N THR A 189 -16.88 3.07 7.99
CA THR A 189 -17.36 2.74 9.34
C THR A 189 -18.83 3.07 9.59
N LYS A 190 -19.54 3.61 8.58
CA LYS A 190 -20.99 3.85 8.67
C LYS A 190 -21.82 2.57 8.64
N ASP A 191 -21.22 1.46 8.21
CA ASP A 191 -21.85 0.15 8.31
C ASP A 191 -21.88 -0.34 9.77
N PRO A 192 -23.05 -0.69 10.33
CA PRO A 192 -23.20 -1.15 11.73
C PRO A 192 -22.33 -2.36 12.09
N GLY A 193 -21.90 -3.14 11.10
CA GLY A 193 -21.01 -4.28 11.29
C GLY A 193 -19.62 -3.89 11.81
N HIS A 194 -19.19 -2.63 11.65
CA HIS A 194 -17.92 -2.15 12.20
C HIS A 194 -17.92 -2.07 13.72
N GLN A 195 -19.03 -1.63 14.34
CA GLN A 195 -19.13 -1.61 15.80
C GLN A 195 -19.15 -3.04 16.34
N LYS A 196 -19.98 -3.91 15.74
CA LYS A 196 -20.03 -5.34 16.11
C LYS A 196 -18.66 -6.02 15.99
N TYR A 197 -17.88 -5.64 14.99
CA TYR A 197 -16.53 -6.14 14.78
C TYR A 197 -15.53 -5.64 15.82
N TYR A 198 -15.58 -4.35 16.14
CA TYR A 198 -14.80 -3.80 17.25
C TYR A 198 -15.09 -4.54 18.56
N ASP A 199 -16.36 -4.82 18.85
CA ASP A 199 -16.77 -5.55 20.04
C ASP A 199 -16.22 -7.00 20.03
N LYS A 200 -16.36 -7.72 18.91
CA LYS A 200 -15.76 -9.07 18.74
C LYS A 200 -14.23 -9.09 18.92
N LEU A 201 -13.54 -8.09 18.38
CA LEU A 201 -12.09 -7.97 18.57
C LEU A 201 -11.73 -7.67 20.02
N ALA A 202 -12.58 -6.97 20.77
CA ALA A 202 -12.37 -6.76 22.19
C ALA A 202 -12.37 -8.09 22.95
N ASP A 203 -13.34 -8.96 22.66
CA ASP A 203 -13.44 -10.29 23.27
C ASP A 203 -12.21 -11.17 22.96
N LEU A 204 -11.58 -11.03 21.79
CA LEU A 204 -10.40 -11.80 21.40
C LEU A 204 -9.09 -11.29 22.03
N VAL A 205 -9.01 -9.98 22.30
CA VAL A 205 -7.79 -9.33 22.81
C VAL A 205 -7.72 -9.33 24.34
N GLU A 206 -8.84 -9.54 25.01
CA GLU A 206 -8.98 -9.47 26.48
C GLU A 206 -8.98 -10.86 27.16
N GLN A 207 -8.70 -11.94 26.41
CA GLN A 207 -8.52 -13.32 26.92
C GLN A 207 -7.07 -13.58 27.35
#